data_AF-A0A7S2EGP6-F1
#
_entry.id   AF-A0A7S2EGP6-F1
#
_cell.length_a   1.000
_cell.length_b   1.000
_cell.length_c   1.000
_cell.angle_alpha   90.00
_cell.angle_beta   90.00
_cell.angle_gamma   90.00
#
_symmetry.space_group_name_H-M   'P 1'
#
loop_
_entity.id
_entity.type
_entity.pdbx_description
1 polymer ?
#
loop_
_entity_poly.entity_id
_entity_poly.type
_entity_poly.pdbx_seq_one_letter_code
_entity_poly.pdbx_strand_id
1 'polypeptide(L)'
;KTTVARAMANVLYGLGLLPSDKLTETSGLDLTADFVGQTKTKVTEALKEAKGGILFIDEAYNLGFGSYGKEACDTIVAAMTSEEFKDVVIVIAGYPSDINKMLDSNAGLKSRFTQFFHFPDWEVMDCLQFFTSKAEKENFELGEGVAPCLEKGFMKLVQYEGWGNGRDVVKLWRASKDQRSSRVVASSSGLEKTINCDDVSVALKNMLDTRRLKHFKPMASRGSNLELPTCPKTDDGRLNPQNTSVSKNEMKEPEEEEKEEQGTICLSSFDEPRDDGVSDEIWAELQDIKTYTKMSQVQLKEEREEYQKYLDELEEKEAMARLAYEVEVERIKKLAEEARRLDALMKAEQAEEKRKHEAELERKRREKEEQKRLAKIQRQQAIQERLRQISPCPAGFDWYRHGQGWRCGGGTHFVTDSQLNKNFTF
;
A
#
# COMPACT_ATOMS: atom_id res chain seq x y z
N LYS A 1 11.17 -14.93 -2.24
CA LYS A 1 11.90 -13.87 -2.97
C LYS A 1 13.35 -13.80 -2.50
N THR A 2 13.65 -13.35 -1.28
CA THR A 2 15.03 -13.27 -0.74
C THR A 2 15.80 -14.61 -0.79
N THR A 3 15.13 -15.72 -0.47
CA THR A 3 15.74 -17.07 -0.58
C THR A 3 16.16 -17.41 -2.01
N VAL A 4 15.39 -16.98 -3.01
CA VAL A 4 15.72 -17.19 -4.42
C VAL A 4 16.86 -16.27 -4.84
N ALA A 5 16.88 -15.02 -4.35
CA ALA A 5 18.01 -14.12 -4.59
C ALA A 5 19.33 -14.68 -4.01
N ARG A 6 19.29 -15.31 -2.84
CA ARG A 6 20.43 -16.04 -2.27
C ARG A 6 20.86 -17.22 -3.16
N ALA A 7 19.90 -18.04 -3.60
CA ALA A 7 20.19 -19.15 -4.50
C ALA A 7 20.82 -18.65 -5.82
N MET A 8 20.31 -17.54 -6.36
CA MET A 8 20.85 -16.89 -7.54
C MET A 8 22.29 -16.41 -7.33
N ALA A 9 22.62 -15.84 -6.15
CA ALA A 9 23.99 -15.45 -5.83
C ALA A 9 24.94 -16.66 -5.89
N ASN A 10 24.54 -17.80 -5.30
CA ASN A 10 25.33 -19.02 -5.34
C ASN A 10 25.51 -19.57 -6.76
N VAL A 11 24.45 -19.53 -7.57
CA VAL A 11 24.49 -20.01 -8.97
C VAL A 11 25.39 -19.12 -9.82
N LEU A 12 25.22 -17.79 -9.76
CA LEU A 12 26.04 -16.86 -10.55
C LEU A 12 27.52 -16.89 -10.15
N TYR A 13 27.81 -17.06 -8.87
CA TYR A 13 29.17 -17.30 -8.38
C TYR A 13 29.72 -18.64 -8.88
N GLY A 14 28.95 -19.72 -8.77
CA GLY A 14 29.36 -21.05 -9.25
C GLY A 14 29.61 -21.13 -10.76
N LEU A 15 28.92 -20.29 -11.55
CA LEU A 15 29.13 -20.12 -12.99
C LEU A 15 30.31 -19.18 -13.34
N GLY A 16 30.93 -18.54 -12.35
CA GLY A 16 32.02 -17.58 -12.55
C GLY A 16 31.58 -16.23 -13.14
N LEU A 17 30.27 -15.93 -13.13
CA LEU A 17 29.72 -14.65 -13.60
C LEU A 17 29.85 -13.54 -12.56
N LEU A 18 29.88 -13.90 -11.28
CA LEU A 18 30.13 -12.98 -10.16
C LEU A 18 31.39 -13.40 -9.40
N PRO A 19 32.20 -12.43 -8.91
CA PRO A 19 33.37 -12.71 -8.07
C PRO A 19 33.05 -13.36 -6.72
N SER A 20 31.83 -13.18 -6.19
CA SER A 20 31.40 -13.70 -4.89
C SER A 20 29.91 -14.07 -4.87
N ASP A 21 29.51 -14.91 -3.91
CA ASP A 21 28.12 -15.26 -3.59
C ASP A 21 27.45 -14.28 -2.61
N LYS A 22 28.04 -13.09 -2.43
CA LYS A 22 27.54 -12.07 -1.52
C LYS A 22 26.16 -11.56 -1.98
N LEU A 23 25.18 -11.56 -1.07
CA LEU A 23 23.94 -10.80 -1.22
C LEU A 23 23.94 -9.71 -0.15
N THR A 24 23.80 -8.47 -0.59
CA THR A 24 23.53 -7.31 0.26
C THR A 24 22.03 -7.03 0.18
N GLU A 25 21.34 -7.07 1.32
CA GLU A 25 19.89 -6.87 1.41
C GLU A 25 19.59 -5.45 1.93
N THR A 26 18.68 -4.74 1.27
CA THR A 26 18.24 -3.39 1.65
C THR A 26 16.76 -3.20 1.29
N SER A 27 16.10 -2.19 1.85
CA SER A 27 14.74 -1.78 1.48
C SER A 27 14.74 -0.49 0.64
N GLY A 28 13.72 -0.30 -0.20
CA GLY A 28 13.49 0.98 -0.87
C GLY A 28 13.45 2.18 0.10
N LEU A 29 12.93 1.98 1.32
CA LEU A 29 12.92 3.03 2.36
C LEU A 29 14.32 3.34 2.89
N ASP A 30 15.15 2.32 3.08
CA ASP A 30 16.51 2.47 3.62
C ASP A 30 17.39 3.29 2.67
N LEU A 31 17.17 3.13 1.36
CA LEU A 31 17.87 3.83 0.29
C LEU A 31 17.42 5.28 0.13
N THR A 32 16.22 5.63 0.56
CA THR A 32 15.74 7.03 0.57
C THR A 32 16.17 7.74 1.86
N ALA A 33 16.50 9.04 1.76
CA ALA A 33 16.81 9.88 2.91
C ALA A 33 15.82 11.05 3.04
N ASP A 34 15.71 11.61 4.24
CA ASP A 34 14.84 12.75 4.53
C ASP A 34 15.41 14.09 4.02
N PHE A 35 16.70 14.12 3.65
CA PHE A 35 17.43 15.32 3.25
C PHE A 35 18.00 15.20 1.83
N VAL A 36 17.92 16.30 1.08
CA VAL A 36 18.40 16.42 -0.31
C VAL A 36 19.90 16.07 -0.41
N GLY A 37 20.26 15.17 -1.33
CA GLY A 37 21.64 14.77 -1.62
C GLY A 37 22.18 13.61 -0.77
N GLN A 38 21.50 13.20 0.31
CA GLN A 38 21.90 12.02 1.09
C GLN A 38 21.49 10.70 0.44
N THR A 39 20.38 10.70 -0.30
CA THR A 39 19.88 9.53 -1.03
C THR A 39 20.93 8.98 -1.99
N LYS A 40 21.58 9.83 -2.78
CA LYS A 40 22.65 9.42 -3.68
C LYS A 40 23.80 8.71 -2.96
N THR A 41 24.21 9.24 -1.81
CA THR A 41 25.29 8.65 -0.99
C THR A 41 24.89 7.26 -0.50
N LYS A 42 23.68 7.12 0.07
CA LYS A 42 23.16 5.83 0.56
C LYS A 42 23.10 4.76 -0.54
N VAL A 43 22.57 5.12 -1.71
CA VAL A 43 22.50 4.20 -2.87
C VAL A 43 23.91 3.79 -3.30
N THR A 44 24.84 4.74 -3.37
CA THR A 44 26.23 4.47 -3.76
C THR A 44 26.93 3.58 -2.73
N GLU A 45 26.69 3.78 -1.44
CA GLU A 45 27.24 2.94 -0.36
C GLU A 45 26.69 1.51 -0.44
N ALA A 46 25.38 1.34 -0.64
CA ALA A 46 24.76 0.02 -0.81
C ALA A 46 25.32 -0.72 -2.04
N LEU A 47 25.54 -0.02 -3.15
CA LEU A 47 26.17 -0.58 -4.35
C LEU A 47 27.63 -0.97 -4.13
N LYS A 48 28.40 -0.13 -3.41
CA LYS A 48 29.78 -0.45 -3.04
C LYS A 48 29.85 -1.65 -2.13
N GLU A 49 28.91 -1.78 -1.19
CA GLU A 49 28.80 -2.94 -0.33
C GLU A 49 28.45 -4.20 -1.14
N ALA A 50 27.57 -4.09 -2.14
CA ALA A 50 27.19 -5.20 -3.02
C ALA A 50 28.21 -5.53 -4.12
N LYS A 51 29.35 -4.83 -4.17
CA LYS A 51 30.37 -5.01 -5.22
C LYS A 51 30.86 -6.45 -5.32
N GLY A 52 30.80 -7.01 -6.53
CA GLY A 52 31.19 -8.39 -6.79
C GLY A 52 30.13 -9.43 -6.42
N GLY A 53 28.89 -9.01 -6.16
CA GLY A 53 27.79 -9.86 -5.74
C GLY A 53 26.43 -9.31 -6.20
N ILE A 54 25.40 -9.52 -5.38
CA ILE A 54 24.02 -9.12 -5.66
C ILE A 54 23.55 -8.06 -4.66
N LEU A 55 22.96 -6.97 -5.14
CA LEU A 55 22.18 -6.01 -4.35
C LEU A 55 20.70 -6.36 -4.44
N PHE A 56 20.09 -6.78 -3.33
CA PHE A 56 18.66 -7.07 -3.25
C PHE A 56 17.91 -5.94 -2.56
N ILE A 57 16.99 -5.31 -3.27
CA ILE A 57 16.17 -4.19 -2.80
C ILE A 57 14.73 -4.68 -2.63
N ASP A 58 14.28 -4.89 -1.40
CA ASP A 58 12.89 -5.23 -1.11
C ASP A 58 12.01 -3.98 -1.05
N GLU A 59 10.72 -4.16 -1.34
CA GLU A 59 9.74 -3.08 -1.43
C GLU A 59 10.24 -1.88 -2.26
N ALA A 60 10.89 -2.20 -3.39
CA ALA A 60 11.59 -1.23 -4.22
C ALA A 60 10.66 -0.13 -4.76
N TYR A 61 9.35 -0.40 -4.86
CA TYR A 61 8.35 0.59 -5.30
C TYR A 61 8.36 1.88 -4.47
N ASN A 62 8.85 1.85 -3.22
CA ASN A 62 9.06 3.05 -2.41
C ASN A 62 10.02 4.06 -3.08
N LEU A 63 10.93 3.59 -3.93
CA LEU A 63 11.83 4.42 -4.74
C LEU A 63 11.09 5.17 -5.86
N GLY A 64 9.90 4.73 -6.27
CA GLY A 64 9.14 5.38 -7.34
C GLY A 64 8.38 6.64 -6.90
N PHE A 65 8.34 6.95 -5.59
CA PHE A 65 7.52 8.02 -5.04
C PHE A 65 8.35 9.19 -4.52
N GLY A 66 7.91 10.41 -4.84
CA GLY A 66 8.51 11.65 -4.36
C GLY A 66 9.83 12.04 -5.04
N SER A 67 10.37 13.20 -4.66
CA SER A 67 11.62 13.73 -5.23
C SER A 67 12.85 12.91 -4.82
N TYR A 68 12.86 12.37 -3.60
CA TYR A 68 13.97 11.56 -3.08
C TYR A 68 14.01 10.17 -3.73
N GLY A 69 12.86 9.54 -3.95
CA GLY A 69 12.80 8.27 -4.67
C GLY A 69 13.33 8.38 -6.10
N LYS A 70 12.96 9.47 -6.81
CA LYS A 70 13.47 9.74 -8.15
C LYS A 70 15.00 9.87 -8.19
N GLU A 71 15.59 10.58 -7.21
CA GLU A 71 17.04 10.68 -7.07
C GLU A 71 17.71 9.30 -6.87
N ALA A 72 17.10 8.41 -6.07
CA ALA A 72 17.59 7.05 -5.91
C ALA A 72 17.55 6.26 -7.22
N CYS A 73 16.43 6.34 -7.95
CA CYS A 73 16.23 5.70 -9.24
C CYS A 73 17.27 6.15 -10.26
N ASP A 74 17.47 7.47 -10.39
CA ASP A 74 18.46 8.05 -11.31
C ASP A 74 19.89 7.62 -10.94
N THR A 75 20.18 7.52 -9.64
CA THR A 75 21.48 7.04 -9.15
C THR A 75 21.71 5.56 -9.48
N ILE A 76 20.69 4.71 -9.36
CA ILE A 76 20.76 3.29 -9.76
C ILE A 76 21.02 3.18 -11.27
N VAL A 77 20.29 3.93 -12.10
CA VAL A 77 20.46 3.97 -13.56
C VAL A 77 21.88 4.39 -13.95
N ALA A 78 22.41 5.42 -13.28
CA ALA A 78 23.78 5.88 -13.48
C ALA A 78 24.80 4.80 -13.07
N ALA A 79 24.58 4.12 -11.94
CA ALA A 79 25.45 3.05 -11.46
C ALA A 79 25.49 1.84 -12.42
N MET A 80 24.35 1.45 -12.98
CA MET A 80 24.28 0.35 -13.97
C MET A 80 25.06 0.65 -15.26
N THR A 81 25.38 1.93 -15.53
CA THR A 81 26.15 2.36 -16.71
C THR A 81 27.63 2.60 -16.37
N SER A 82 28.00 2.54 -15.09
CA SER A 82 29.35 2.82 -14.62
C SER A 82 30.22 1.56 -14.58
N GLU A 83 31.46 1.66 -15.05
CA GLU A 83 32.47 0.61 -14.94
C GLU A 83 32.78 0.22 -13.48
N GLU A 84 32.52 1.09 -12.51
CA GLU A 84 32.74 0.82 -11.09
C GLU A 84 31.87 -0.34 -10.56
N PHE A 85 30.67 -0.50 -11.14
CA PHE A 85 29.62 -1.42 -10.66
C PHE A 85 29.27 -2.52 -11.67
N LYS A 86 30.12 -2.78 -12.66
CA LYS A 86 29.91 -3.81 -13.68
C LYS A 86 29.73 -5.23 -13.12
N ASP A 87 30.33 -5.50 -11.96
CA ASP A 87 30.27 -6.81 -11.29
C ASP A 87 29.18 -6.85 -10.19
N VAL A 88 28.11 -6.05 -10.35
CA VAL A 88 26.97 -6.00 -9.42
C VAL A 88 25.69 -6.34 -10.15
N VAL A 89 24.97 -7.34 -9.64
CA VAL A 89 23.61 -7.65 -10.10
C VAL A 89 22.61 -7.00 -9.16
N ILE A 90 21.71 -6.17 -9.69
CA ILE A 90 20.67 -5.49 -8.90
C ILE A 90 19.35 -6.25 -9.07
N VAL A 91 18.74 -6.62 -7.94
CA VAL A 91 17.46 -7.32 -7.89
C VAL A 91 16.48 -6.47 -7.10
N ILE A 92 15.40 -6.06 -7.75
CA ILE A 92 14.29 -5.36 -7.12
C ILE A 92 13.14 -6.33 -6.83
N ALA A 93 12.51 -6.19 -5.67
CA ALA A 93 11.36 -6.97 -5.27
C ALA A 93 10.21 -6.08 -4.79
N GLY A 94 8.98 -6.51 -5.03
CA GLY A 94 7.78 -5.79 -4.62
C GLY A 94 6.51 -6.49 -5.08
N TYR A 95 5.39 -5.78 -4.98
CA TYR A 95 4.13 -6.19 -5.59
C TYR A 95 4.15 -5.87 -7.09
N PRO A 96 3.61 -6.74 -7.96
CA PRO A 96 3.70 -6.56 -9.41
C PRO A 96 3.19 -5.19 -9.90
N SER A 97 2.03 -4.76 -9.41
CA SER A 97 1.43 -3.46 -9.76
C SER A 97 2.32 -2.29 -9.39
N ASP A 98 3.00 -2.36 -8.25
CA ASP A 98 3.77 -1.24 -7.71
C ASP A 98 5.16 -1.17 -8.33
N ILE A 99 5.76 -2.33 -8.66
CA ILE A 99 6.98 -2.40 -9.46
C ILE A 99 6.74 -1.85 -10.86
N ASN A 100 5.62 -2.21 -11.52
CA ASN A 100 5.30 -1.67 -12.84
C ASN A 100 5.15 -0.14 -12.81
N LYS A 101 4.41 0.40 -11.84
CA LYS A 101 4.30 1.87 -11.64
C LYS A 101 5.66 2.53 -11.42
N MET A 102 6.53 1.91 -10.61
CA MET A 102 7.89 2.42 -10.38
C MET A 102 8.71 2.43 -11.67
N LEU A 103 8.69 1.35 -12.44
CA LEU A 103 9.42 1.28 -13.72
C LEU A 103 8.88 2.28 -14.75
N ASP A 104 7.56 2.46 -14.82
CA ASP A 104 6.92 3.42 -15.73
C ASP A 104 7.23 4.88 -15.36
N SER A 105 7.60 5.16 -14.10
CA SER A 105 7.99 6.51 -13.66
C SER A 105 9.33 6.97 -14.25
N ASN A 106 10.19 6.04 -14.69
CA ASN A 106 11.52 6.34 -15.20
C ASN A 106 11.91 5.40 -16.36
N ALA A 107 11.89 5.92 -17.59
CA ALA A 107 12.27 5.17 -18.79
C ALA A 107 13.70 4.57 -18.73
N GLY A 108 14.60 5.22 -17.98
CA GLY A 108 15.97 4.74 -17.75
C GLY A 108 16.01 3.44 -16.94
N LEU A 109 15.14 3.31 -15.93
CA LEU A 109 14.98 2.05 -15.18
C LEU A 109 14.30 0.99 -16.03
N LYS A 110 13.18 1.32 -16.68
CA LYS A 110 12.40 0.36 -17.50
C LYS A 110 13.23 -0.32 -18.58
N SER A 111 14.16 0.41 -19.22
CA SER A 111 15.05 -0.15 -20.24
C SER A 111 16.14 -1.08 -19.69
N ARG A 112 16.48 -1.00 -18.40
CA ARG A 112 17.59 -1.74 -17.77
C ARG A 112 17.14 -3.01 -17.05
N PHE A 113 15.89 -3.04 -16.57
CA PHE A 113 15.29 -4.24 -15.99
C PHE A 113 14.59 -5.05 -17.07
N THR A 114 15.29 -6.03 -17.64
CA THR A 114 14.78 -6.86 -18.76
C THR A 114 14.24 -8.22 -18.31
N GLN A 115 14.65 -8.71 -17.14
CA GLN A 115 14.29 -10.03 -16.63
C GLN A 115 13.29 -9.90 -15.49
N PHE A 116 12.14 -10.57 -15.64
CA PHE A 116 11.04 -10.52 -14.68
C PHE A 116 10.71 -11.93 -14.18
N PHE A 117 10.74 -12.10 -12.86
CA PHE A 117 10.36 -13.36 -12.21
C PHE A 117 9.06 -13.16 -11.45
N HIS A 118 7.99 -13.77 -11.94
CA HIS A 118 6.71 -13.78 -11.25
C HIS A 118 6.69 -14.88 -10.18
N PHE A 119 6.33 -14.50 -8.96
CA PHE A 119 6.13 -15.44 -7.85
C PHE A 119 4.63 -15.51 -7.57
N PRO A 120 3.93 -16.56 -8.02
CA PRO A 120 2.52 -16.73 -7.70
C PRO A 120 2.34 -16.94 -6.19
N ASP A 121 1.13 -16.67 -5.72
CA ASP A 121 0.74 -17.03 -4.37
C ASP A 121 0.76 -18.57 -4.21
N TRP A 122 1.04 -19.02 -3.00
CA TRP A 122 1.15 -20.45 -2.70
C TRP A 122 -0.22 -21.11 -2.76
N GLU A 123 -0.27 -22.28 -3.41
CA GLU A 123 -1.43 -23.14 -3.34
C GLU A 123 -1.52 -23.84 -1.98
N VAL A 124 -2.68 -24.43 -1.69
CA VAL A 124 -2.89 -25.19 -0.44
C VAL A 124 -1.88 -26.33 -0.32
N MET A 125 -1.55 -26.98 -1.44
CA MET A 125 -0.57 -28.07 -1.48
C MET A 125 0.85 -27.59 -1.18
N ASP A 126 1.24 -26.43 -1.70
CA ASP A 126 2.54 -25.81 -1.38
C ASP A 126 2.66 -25.50 0.11
N CYS A 127 1.57 -25.01 0.72
CA CYS A 127 1.52 -24.71 2.15
C CYS A 127 1.69 -25.99 3.00
N LEU A 128 1.02 -27.08 2.61
CA LEU A 128 1.14 -28.38 3.25
C LEU A 128 2.56 -28.92 3.15
N GLN A 129 3.12 -28.93 1.94
CA GLN A 129 4.47 -29.41 1.70
C GLN A 129 5.48 -28.61 2.52
N PHE A 130 5.39 -27.29 2.51
CA PHE A 130 6.28 -26.43 3.28
C PHE A 130 6.15 -26.65 4.79
N PHE A 131 4.93 -26.83 5.30
CA PHE A 131 4.70 -27.11 6.72
C PHE A 131 5.34 -28.45 7.11
N THR A 132 5.16 -29.50 6.31
CA THR A 132 5.73 -30.82 6.53
C THR A 132 7.26 -30.79 6.47
N SER A 133 7.85 -30.21 5.43
CA SER A 133 9.31 -30.08 5.33
C SER A 133 9.91 -29.27 6.48
N LYS A 134 9.16 -28.30 7.03
CA LYS A 134 9.59 -27.54 8.20
C LYS A 134 9.54 -28.37 9.48
N ALA A 135 8.52 -29.22 9.64
CA ALA A 135 8.42 -30.16 10.75
C ALA A 135 9.60 -31.15 10.74
N GLU A 136 9.86 -31.76 9.59
CA GLU A 136 10.98 -32.70 9.39
C GLU A 136 12.33 -32.04 9.71
N LYS A 137 12.57 -30.83 9.17
CA LYS A 137 13.82 -30.09 9.41
C LYS A 137 14.06 -29.77 10.89
N GLU A 138 12.99 -29.54 11.65
CA GLU A 138 13.06 -29.28 13.09
C GLU A 138 12.94 -30.57 13.95
N ASN A 139 12.94 -31.76 13.31
CA ASN A 139 12.79 -33.09 13.93
C ASN A 139 11.46 -33.28 14.70
N PHE A 140 10.36 -32.83 14.12
CA PHE A 140 9.00 -33.09 14.60
C PHE A 140 8.28 -34.08 13.71
N GLU A 141 7.46 -34.92 14.32
CA GLU A 141 6.57 -35.86 13.64
C GLU A 141 5.15 -35.29 13.60
N LEU A 142 4.47 -35.44 12.47
CA LEU A 142 3.07 -35.04 12.32
C LEU A 142 2.19 -36.27 12.61
N GLY A 143 1.31 -36.15 13.62
CA GLY A 143 0.38 -37.21 13.99
C GLY A 143 -0.70 -37.46 12.93
N GLU A 144 -1.39 -38.59 13.05
CA GLU A 144 -2.50 -38.93 12.15
C GLU A 144 -3.59 -37.83 12.16
N GLY A 145 -4.06 -37.48 10.97
CA GLY A 145 -5.11 -36.46 10.79
C GLY A 145 -4.63 -35.01 10.76
N VAL A 146 -3.33 -34.73 10.94
CA VAL A 146 -2.80 -33.35 10.83
C VAL A 146 -2.89 -32.82 9.40
N ALA A 147 -2.50 -33.62 8.40
CA ALA A 147 -2.55 -33.22 6.99
C ALA A 147 -3.95 -32.74 6.54
N PRO A 148 -5.04 -33.52 6.74
CA PRO A 148 -6.38 -33.06 6.35
C PRO A 148 -6.88 -31.87 7.19
N CYS A 149 -6.39 -31.71 8.42
CA CYS A 149 -6.68 -30.53 9.23
C CYS A 149 -6.02 -29.27 8.67
N LEU A 150 -4.75 -29.36 8.30
CA LEU A 150 -3.99 -28.28 7.68
C LEU A 150 -4.61 -27.90 6.33
N GLU A 151 -5.01 -28.88 5.52
CA GLU A 151 -5.63 -28.65 4.21
C GLU A 151 -6.90 -27.80 4.35
N LYS A 152 -7.85 -28.25 5.20
CA LYS A 152 -9.08 -27.51 5.51
C LYS A 152 -8.79 -26.12 6.07
N GLY A 153 -7.70 -26.00 6.83
CA GLY A 153 -7.29 -24.74 7.43
C GLY A 153 -6.72 -23.75 6.41
N PHE A 154 -5.82 -24.20 5.54
CA PHE A 154 -5.24 -23.40 4.47
C PHE A 154 -6.28 -23.02 3.43
N MET A 155 -7.20 -23.91 3.05
CA MET A 155 -8.33 -23.57 2.17
C MET A 155 -9.11 -22.34 2.67
N LYS A 156 -9.27 -22.20 4.00
CA LYS A 156 -9.91 -21.02 4.59
C LYS A 156 -8.96 -19.82 4.63
N LEU A 157 -7.71 -20.02 5.05
CA LEU A 157 -6.74 -18.93 5.22
C LEU A 157 -6.38 -18.21 3.92
N VAL A 158 -6.29 -18.94 2.80
CA VAL A 158 -5.98 -18.40 1.46
C VAL A 158 -7.11 -17.48 0.96
N GLN A 159 -8.35 -17.70 1.39
CA GLN A 159 -9.50 -16.87 1.01
C GLN A 159 -9.60 -15.52 1.75
N TYR A 160 -8.80 -15.30 2.81
CA TYR A 160 -8.86 -14.06 3.59
C TYR A 160 -7.95 -12.97 3.00
N GLU A 161 -8.43 -11.73 3.02
CA GLU A 161 -7.60 -10.55 2.72
C GLU A 161 -6.39 -10.48 3.68
N GLY A 162 -5.22 -10.16 3.11
CA GLY A 162 -3.96 -10.13 3.86
C GLY A 162 -3.29 -11.50 4.05
N TRP A 163 -3.57 -12.46 3.16
CA TRP A 163 -2.78 -13.69 3.05
C TRP A 163 -1.30 -13.39 2.78
N GLY A 164 -0.43 -13.90 3.66
CA GLY A 164 1.01 -13.66 3.66
C GLY A 164 1.84 -14.84 3.17
N ASN A 165 1.24 -15.78 2.41
CA ASN A 165 1.89 -16.97 1.87
C ASN A 165 2.71 -17.72 2.95
N GLY A 166 3.95 -18.11 2.63
CA GLY A 166 4.84 -18.80 3.56
C GLY A 166 5.04 -18.10 4.90
N ARG A 167 4.88 -16.77 5.00
CA ARG A 167 4.95 -16.07 6.29
C ARG A 167 3.86 -16.57 7.25
N ASP A 168 2.66 -16.81 6.74
CA ASP A 168 1.56 -17.32 7.56
C ASP A 168 1.69 -18.81 7.85
N VAL A 169 2.23 -19.60 6.91
CA VAL A 169 2.57 -21.01 7.19
C VAL A 169 3.62 -21.10 8.31
N VAL A 170 4.63 -20.22 8.31
CA VAL A 170 5.62 -20.13 9.39
C VAL A 170 5.00 -19.69 10.71
N LYS A 171 4.06 -18.74 10.69
CA LYS A 171 3.33 -18.34 11.91
C LYS A 171 2.48 -19.50 12.44
N LEU A 172 1.77 -20.20 11.57
CA LEU A 172 0.96 -21.36 11.94
C LEU A 172 1.84 -22.46 12.54
N TRP A 173 3.00 -22.74 11.94
CA TRP A 173 3.98 -23.67 12.49
C TRP A 173 4.41 -23.30 13.91
N ARG A 174 4.80 -22.03 14.12
CA ARG A 174 5.18 -21.53 15.46
C ARG A 174 4.03 -21.67 16.46
N ALA A 175 2.84 -21.22 16.09
CA ALA A 175 1.66 -21.32 16.93
C ALA A 175 1.30 -22.78 17.26
N SER A 176 1.44 -23.70 16.30
CA SER A 176 1.22 -25.13 16.52
C SER A 176 2.22 -25.71 17.52
N LYS A 177 3.50 -25.30 17.45
CA LYS A 177 4.51 -25.67 18.46
C LYS A 177 4.18 -25.12 19.84
N ASP A 178 3.65 -23.91 19.92
CA ASP A 178 3.25 -23.30 21.20
C ASP A 178 2.06 -24.03 21.82
N GLN A 179 1.06 -24.42 21.01
CA GLN A 179 -0.07 -25.25 21.46
C GLN A 179 0.40 -26.64 21.92
N ARG A 180 1.26 -27.29 21.13
CA ARG A 180 1.88 -28.57 21.50
C ARG A 180 2.63 -28.46 22.82
N SER A 181 3.39 -27.39 23.02
CA SER A 181 4.14 -27.16 24.27
C SER A 181 3.20 -27.02 25.47
N SER A 182 2.10 -26.29 25.30
CA SER A 182 1.06 -26.15 26.34
C SER A 182 0.39 -27.49 26.68
N ARG A 183 0.10 -28.32 25.68
CA ARG A 183 -0.43 -29.68 25.88
C ARG A 183 0.54 -30.57 26.64
N VAL A 184 1.81 -30.63 26.23
CA VAL A 184 2.81 -31.49 26.88
C VAL A 184 2.99 -31.13 28.36
N VAL A 185 2.96 -29.84 28.69
CA VAL A 185 2.99 -29.38 30.09
C VAL A 185 1.77 -29.86 30.87
N ALA A 186 0.58 -29.82 30.28
CA ALA A 186 -0.66 -30.25 30.94
C ALA A 186 -0.76 -31.78 31.10
N SER A 187 -0.31 -32.55 30.11
CA SER A 187 -0.52 -34.01 30.07
C SER A 187 0.51 -34.82 30.86
N SER A 188 1.63 -34.24 31.30
CA SER A 188 2.75 -34.93 31.97
C SER A 188 3.33 -36.14 31.20
N SER A 189 2.84 -36.42 29.99
CA SER A 189 3.39 -37.35 29.02
C SER A 189 4.69 -36.77 28.47
N GLY A 190 5.67 -37.62 28.21
CA GLY A 190 7.05 -37.22 27.90
C GLY A 190 7.24 -36.24 26.74
N LEU A 191 8.50 -35.95 26.43
CA LEU A 191 8.96 -35.01 25.40
C LEU A 191 8.61 -35.42 23.94
N GLU A 192 7.48 -36.07 23.70
CA GLU A 192 7.03 -36.54 22.38
C GLU A 192 6.99 -35.39 21.38
N LYS A 193 7.84 -35.44 20.35
CA LYS A 193 7.94 -34.40 19.32
C LYS A 193 6.84 -34.55 18.26
N THR A 194 5.65 -34.95 18.69
CA THR A 194 4.47 -35.15 17.85
C THR A 194 3.56 -33.93 17.91
N ILE A 195 3.16 -33.43 16.74
CA ILE A 195 2.12 -32.39 16.61
C ILE A 195 0.84 -33.09 16.20
N ASN A 196 -0.26 -32.81 16.91
CA ASN A 196 -1.56 -33.43 16.62
C ASN A 196 -2.51 -32.44 15.93
N CYS A 197 -3.59 -32.99 15.39
CA CYS A 197 -4.66 -32.24 14.75
C CYS A 197 -5.24 -31.13 15.65
N ASP A 198 -5.35 -31.38 16.97
CA ASP A 198 -5.90 -30.41 17.92
C ASP A 198 -4.99 -29.17 18.09
N ASP A 199 -3.66 -29.34 18.11
CA ASP A 199 -2.72 -28.21 18.24
C ASP A 199 -2.87 -27.26 17.06
N VAL A 200 -2.93 -27.86 15.86
CA VAL A 200 -3.07 -27.14 14.60
C VAL A 200 -4.45 -26.49 14.53
N SER A 201 -5.51 -27.21 14.92
CA SER A 201 -6.88 -26.69 14.92
C SER A 201 -7.03 -25.45 15.81
N VAL A 202 -6.47 -25.50 17.01
CA VAL A 202 -6.49 -24.36 17.95
C VAL A 202 -5.65 -23.20 17.42
N ALA A 203 -4.44 -23.49 16.92
CA ALA A 203 -3.56 -22.47 16.33
C ALA A 203 -4.22 -21.78 15.12
N LEU A 204 -4.86 -22.56 14.25
CA LEU A 204 -5.55 -22.07 13.06
C LEU A 204 -6.77 -21.23 13.45
N LYS A 205 -7.56 -21.69 14.42
CA LYS A 205 -8.71 -20.93 14.94
C LYS A 205 -8.27 -19.58 15.48
N ASN A 206 -7.21 -19.53 16.29
CA ASN A 206 -6.67 -18.28 16.83
C ASN A 206 -6.17 -17.34 15.71
N MET A 207 -5.51 -17.87 14.68
CA MET A 207 -5.09 -17.07 13.52
C MET A 207 -6.29 -16.51 12.74
N LEU A 208 -7.33 -17.32 12.51
CA LEU A 208 -8.55 -16.91 11.83
C LEU A 208 -9.34 -15.87 12.64
N ASP A 209 -9.49 -16.08 13.95
CA ASP A 209 -10.20 -15.16 14.84
C ASP A 209 -9.48 -13.81 14.93
N THR A 210 -8.14 -13.81 14.97
CA THR A 210 -7.34 -12.56 14.92
C THR A 210 -7.61 -11.77 13.62
N ARG A 211 -7.80 -12.45 12.48
CA ARG A 211 -8.11 -11.78 11.21
C ARG A 211 -9.54 -11.27 11.13
N ARG A 212 -10.49 -12.02 11.69
CA ARG A 212 -11.89 -11.59 11.83
C ARG A 212 -12.00 -10.34 12.69
N LEU A 213 -11.26 -10.28 13.80
CA LEU A 213 -11.22 -9.12 14.69
C LEU A 213 -10.59 -7.89 14.02
N LYS A 214 -9.57 -8.08 13.17
CA LYS A 214 -8.97 -6.99 12.39
C LYS A 214 -9.88 -6.46 11.26
N HIS A 215 -10.84 -7.26 10.81
CA HIS A 215 -11.92 -6.83 9.90
C HIS A 215 -13.16 -6.28 10.63
N PHE A 216 -13.12 -6.17 11.96
CA PHE A 216 -14.14 -5.48 12.74
C PHE A 216 -13.76 -4.00 12.88
N LYS A 217 -14.47 -3.10 12.19
CA LYS A 217 -14.35 -1.66 12.47
C LYS A 217 -14.78 -1.43 13.92
N PRO A 218 -13.93 -0.89 14.81
CA PRO A 218 -14.39 -0.50 16.13
C PRO A 218 -15.32 0.71 15.96
N MET A 219 -16.53 0.62 16.52
CA MET A 219 -17.33 1.82 16.78
C MET A 219 -16.51 2.77 17.65
N ALA A 220 -16.47 4.03 17.25
CA ALA A 220 -15.73 5.08 17.92
C ALA A 220 -16.04 5.15 19.42
N SER A 221 -15.01 5.06 20.26
CA SER A 221 -15.05 5.55 21.64
C SER A 221 -13.93 6.55 21.87
N ARG A 222 -14.33 7.83 21.82
CA ARG A 222 -13.82 9.00 22.55
C ARG A 222 -12.47 8.87 23.27
N GLY A 223 -11.45 9.47 22.66
CA GLY A 223 -10.69 10.58 23.24
C GLY A 223 -9.56 10.29 24.23
N SER A 224 -8.33 10.63 23.84
CA SER A 224 -7.54 11.68 24.50
C SER A 224 -6.30 12.05 23.67
N ASN A 225 -6.14 13.36 23.46
CA ASN A 225 -5.05 14.07 22.77
C ASN A 225 -3.64 13.70 23.26
N LEU A 226 -2.67 13.76 22.35
CA LEU A 226 -1.39 14.43 22.58
C LEU A 226 -0.86 14.99 21.24
N GLU A 227 -0.52 16.28 21.24
CA GLU A 227 -0.16 17.12 20.08
C GLU A 227 1.28 16.88 19.58
N LEU A 228 1.51 17.12 18.28
CA LEU A 228 2.81 17.40 17.69
C LEU A 228 2.73 18.72 16.89
N PRO A 229 3.80 19.55 16.86
CA PRO A 229 3.70 20.96 16.48
C PRO A 229 3.82 21.17 14.96
N THR A 230 3.02 22.12 14.47
CA THR A 230 3.05 22.69 13.11
C THR A 230 4.21 23.66 12.92
N CYS A 231 4.79 23.66 11.72
CA CYS A 231 5.65 24.74 11.20
C CYS A 231 5.08 25.30 9.87
N PRO A 232 5.44 26.54 9.49
CA PRO A 232 4.53 27.52 8.89
C PRO A 232 4.58 27.61 7.37
N LYS A 233 3.50 28.18 6.82
CA LYS A 233 3.34 28.61 5.42
C LYS A 233 4.28 29.76 5.08
N THR A 234 4.79 29.77 3.85
CA THR A 234 5.16 31.01 3.14
C THR A 234 4.65 31.00 1.71
N ASP A 235 4.26 32.21 1.32
CA ASP A 235 3.55 32.68 0.13
C ASP A 235 4.29 32.57 -1.21
N ASP A 236 3.45 32.53 -2.24
CA ASP A 236 3.49 33.20 -3.55
C ASP A 236 4.79 33.27 -4.40
N GLY A 237 4.62 32.80 -5.64
CA GLY A 237 5.56 33.02 -6.74
C GLY A 237 4.99 32.58 -8.09
N ARG A 238 3.95 33.27 -8.57
CA ARG A 238 3.30 33.09 -9.87
C ARG A 238 4.11 33.77 -10.98
N LEU A 239 4.65 33.05 -11.96
CA LEU A 239 4.99 33.58 -13.29
C LEU A 239 4.71 32.59 -14.43
N ASN A 240 4.43 33.19 -15.58
CA ASN A 240 3.59 32.79 -16.71
C ASN A 240 4.24 31.78 -17.69
N PRO A 241 3.46 31.07 -18.54
CA PRO A 241 3.98 30.16 -19.56
C PRO A 241 4.33 30.92 -20.84
N GLN A 242 5.45 30.55 -21.48
CA GLN A 242 5.74 30.94 -22.85
C GLN A 242 5.54 29.76 -23.79
N ASN A 243 4.76 30.05 -24.83
CA ASN A 243 4.48 29.24 -26.01
C ASN A 243 5.75 28.75 -26.70
N THR A 244 5.76 27.47 -27.05
CA THR A 244 6.38 27.01 -28.30
C THR A 244 5.48 25.98 -28.95
N SER A 245 4.87 26.41 -30.03
CA SER A 245 4.18 25.63 -31.04
C SER A 245 5.18 24.74 -31.79
N VAL A 246 4.96 23.43 -31.85
CA VAL A 246 5.44 22.60 -32.97
C VAL A 246 4.39 21.54 -33.31
N SER A 247 3.91 21.69 -34.54
CA SER A 247 3.23 20.83 -35.49
C SER A 247 2.83 19.40 -35.11
N LYS A 248 1.54 19.12 -35.34
CA LYS A 248 1.02 17.83 -35.79
C LYS A 248 1.87 17.31 -36.94
N ASN A 249 2.36 16.08 -36.82
CA ASN A 249 2.65 15.23 -37.95
C ASN A 249 1.90 13.91 -37.72
N GLU A 250 0.86 13.71 -38.54
CA GLU A 250 0.27 12.41 -38.81
C GLU A 250 1.36 11.51 -39.39
N MET A 251 1.69 10.42 -38.71
CA MET A 251 2.43 9.32 -39.32
C MET A 251 1.44 8.18 -39.58
N LYS A 252 1.21 7.97 -40.87
CA LYS A 252 0.64 6.76 -41.46
C LYS A 252 1.37 5.52 -40.94
N GLU A 253 0.60 4.54 -40.48
CA GLU A 253 1.02 3.14 -40.44
C GLU A 253 1.32 2.66 -41.88
N PRO A 254 2.46 2.00 -42.12
CA PRO A 254 2.58 1.10 -43.25
C PRO A 254 2.09 -0.29 -42.81
N GLU A 255 0.98 -0.72 -43.41
CA GLU A 255 0.60 -2.13 -43.50
C GLU A 255 1.69 -2.86 -44.31
N GLU A 256 2.49 -3.69 -43.66
CA GLU A 256 3.33 -4.69 -44.33
C GLU A 256 2.50 -5.96 -44.52
N GLU A 257 1.94 -6.12 -45.71
CA GLU A 257 1.45 -7.40 -46.23
C GLU A 257 2.64 -8.36 -46.40
N GLU A 258 2.82 -9.29 -45.47
CA GLU A 258 3.64 -10.47 -45.70
C GLU A 258 2.93 -11.38 -46.71
N LYS A 259 3.37 -11.32 -47.96
CA LYS A 259 3.06 -12.32 -48.98
C LYS A 259 3.80 -13.60 -48.63
N GLU A 260 3.11 -14.56 -48.03
CA GLU A 260 3.52 -15.96 -48.07
C GLU A 260 3.59 -16.40 -49.54
N GLU A 261 4.80 -16.60 -50.06
CA GLU A 261 5.05 -17.40 -51.25
C GLU A 261 4.65 -18.85 -50.96
N GLN A 262 3.36 -19.15 -51.11
CA GLN A 262 2.90 -20.52 -51.26
C GLN A 262 3.35 -21.01 -52.63
N GLY A 263 4.51 -21.66 -52.64
CA GLY A 263 4.96 -22.50 -53.73
C GLY A 263 3.82 -23.45 -54.11
N THR A 264 3.13 -23.10 -55.19
CA THR A 264 2.03 -23.88 -55.74
C THR A 264 2.65 -25.14 -56.33
N ILE A 265 2.77 -26.19 -55.52
CA ILE A 265 2.83 -27.54 -56.07
C ILE A 265 1.46 -27.77 -56.67
N CYS A 266 1.41 -27.70 -57.99
CA CYS A 266 0.28 -28.06 -58.80
C CYS A 266 -0.09 -29.52 -58.49
N LEU A 267 -1.05 -29.75 -57.58
CA LEU A 267 -1.79 -31.01 -57.52
C LEU A 267 -2.75 -31.04 -58.71
N SER A 268 -2.19 -31.04 -59.91
CA SER A 268 -2.87 -31.62 -61.06
C SER A 268 -3.11 -33.09 -60.75
N SER A 269 -4.37 -33.50 -60.90
CA SER A 269 -4.80 -34.88 -60.95
C SER A 269 -3.87 -35.72 -61.81
N PHE A 270 -3.01 -36.49 -61.16
CA PHE A 270 -2.23 -37.54 -61.78
C PHE A 270 -2.53 -38.83 -61.04
N ASP A 271 -3.35 -39.68 -61.66
CA ASP A 271 -3.11 -41.12 -61.60
C ASP A 271 -1.74 -41.34 -62.25
N GLU A 272 -0.67 -41.16 -61.47
CA GLU A 272 0.69 -41.38 -61.95
C GLU A 272 0.81 -42.86 -62.37
N PRO A 273 1.15 -43.14 -63.63
CA PRO A 273 1.45 -44.50 -64.04
C PRO A 273 2.65 -44.99 -63.25
N ARG A 274 2.63 -46.26 -62.86
CA ARG A 274 3.74 -46.94 -62.18
C ARG A 274 5.06 -46.69 -62.91
N ASP A 275 6.06 -46.20 -62.18
CA ASP A 275 7.41 -46.03 -62.71
C ASP A 275 8.05 -47.37 -63.09
N ASP A 276 8.64 -47.42 -64.29
CA ASP A 276 9.32 -48.61 -64.81
C ASP A 276 10.52 -48.96 -63.93
N GLY A 277 10.47 -50.13 -63.27
CA GLY A 277 11.53 -50.68 -62.42
C GLY A 277 11.17 -50.85 -60.94
N VAL A 278 9.99 -50.42 -60.48
CA VAL A 278 9.51 -50.63 -59.10
C VAL A 278 8.76 -51.96 -58.97
N SER A 279 9.13 -52.82 -58.00
CA SER A 279 8.45 -54.11 -57.78
C SER A 279 6.99 -53.91 -57.30
N ASP A 280 6.12 -54.90 -57.54
CA ASP A 280 4.70 -54.86 -57.15
C ASP A 280 4.53 -54.60 -55.64
N GLU A 281 5.43 -55.15 -54.84
CA GLU A 281 5.44 -55.04 -53.38
C GLU A 281 5.77 -53.62 -52.91
N ILE A 282 6.79 -52.99 -53.49
CA ILE A 282 7.18 -51.61 -53.16
C ILE A 282 6.11 -50.61 -53.62
N TRP A 283 5.46 -50.87 -54.77
CA TRP A 283 4.39 -50.02 -55.27
C TRP A 283 3.15 -50.03 -54.36
N ALA A 284 2.76 -51.21 -53.85
CA ALA A 284 1.67 -51.33 -52.88
C ALA A 284 1.97 -50.59 -51.58
N GLU A 285 3.19 -50.75 -51.05
CA GLU A 285 3.64 -50.07 -49.82
C GLU A 285 3.63 -48.54 -49.97
N LEU A 286 4.03 -48.00 -51.13
CA LEU A 286 3.98 -46.56 -51.40
C LEU A 286 2.55 -46.01 -51.48
N GLN A 287 1.60 -46.77 -52.02
CA GLN A 287 0.18 -46.38 -52.03
C GLN A 287 -0.42 -46.38 -50.61
N ASP A 288 -0.04 -47.35 -49.77
CA ASP A 288 -0.43 -47.40 -48.37
C ASP A 288 0.15 -46.22 -47.58
N ILE A 289 1.43 -45.87 -47.79
CA ILE A 289 2.06 -44.69 -47.18
C ILE A 289 1.37 -43.39 -47.64
N LYS A 290 1.00 -43.29 -48.92
CA LYS A 290 0.32 -42.12 -49.49
C LYS A 290 -1.07 -41.93 -48.91
N THR A 291 -1.83 -43.01 -48.75
CA THR A 291 -3.16 -42.98 -48.13
C THR A 291 -3.07 -42.67 -46.64
N TYR A 292 -2.14 -43.30 -45.91
CA TYR A 292 -1.88 -43.01 -44.51
C TYR A 292 -1.49 -41.54 -44.28
N THR A 293 -0.59 -40.99 -45.11
CA THR A 293 -0.16 -39.58 -45.01
C THR A 293 -1.33 -38.63 -45.27
N LYS A 294 -2.19 -38.92 -46.27
CA LYS A 294 -3.40 -38.13 -46.52
C LYS A 294 -4.36 -38.17 -45.34
N MET A 295 -4.61 -39.35 -44.77
CA MET A 295 -5.47 -39.50 -43.60
C MET A 295 -4.90 -38.74 -42.39
N SER A 296 -3.60 -38.84 -42.14
CA SER A 296 -2.91 -38.10 -41.09
C SER A 296 -2.98 -36.57 -41.29
N GLN A 297 -2.86 -36.08 -42.53
CA GLN A 297 -3.01 -34.66 -42.85
C GLN A 297 -4.44 -34.15 -42.62
N VAL A 298 -5.46 -34.94 -42.98
CA VAL A 298 -6.86 -34.61 -42.71
C VAL A 298 -7.11 -34.54 -41.21
N GLN A 299 -6.62 -35.52 -40.46
CA GLN A 299 -6.77 -35.56 -39.01
C GLN A 299 -6.10 -34.35 -38.31
N LEU A 300 -4.88 -33.99 -38.71
CA LEU A 300 -4.19 -32.80 -38.20
C LEU A 300 -4.91 -31.49 -38.55
N LYS A 301 -5.61 -31.45 -39.68
CA LYS A 301 -6.41 -30.29 -40.07
C LYS A 301 -7.67 -30.17 -39.23
N GLU A 302 -8.37 -31.28 -38.98
CA GLU A 302 -9.54 -31.33 -38.09
C GLU A 302 -9.18 -30.92 -36.66
N GLU A 303 -8.08 -31.46 -36.11
CA GLU A 303 -7.58 -31.10 -34.77
C GLU A 303 -7.22 -29.60 -34.68
N ARG A 304 -6.65 -29.02 -35.74
CA ARG A 304 -6.33 -27.58 -35.80
C ARG A 304 -7.60 -26.73 -35.83
N GLU A 305 -8.60 -27.13 -36.61
CA GLU A 305 -9.89 -26.42 -36.69
C GLU A 305 -10.65 -26.49 -35.36
N GLU A 306 -10.58 -27.61 -34.66
CA GLU A 306 -11.16 -27.76 -33.32
C GLU A 306 -10.44 -26.88 -32.29
N TYR A 307 -9.10 -26.88 -32.32
CA TYR A 307 -8.29 -26.02 -31.44
C TYR A 307 -8.54 -24.53 -31.69
N GLN A 308 -8.70 -24.12 -32.96
CA GLN A 308 -9.01 -22.74 -33.30
C GLN A 308 -10.38 -22.31 -32.75
N LYS A 309 -11.42 -23.16 -32.90
CA LYS A 309 -12.74 -22.88 -32.31
C LYS A 309 -12.67 -22.72 -30.79
N TYR A 310 -11.86 -23.55 -30.13
CA TYR A 310 -11.65 -23.43 -28.69
C TYR A 310 -11.01 -22.10 -28.29
N LEU A 311 -10.03 -21.61 -29.06
CA LEU A 311 -9.42 -20.29 -28.83
C LEU A 311 -10.42 -19.15 -29.04
N ASP A 312 -11.20 -19.19 -30.11
CA ASP A 312 -12.21 -18.17 -30.40
C ASP A 312 -13.27 -18.09 -29.28
N GLU A 313 -13.74 -19.24 -28.77
CA GLU A 313 -14.64 -19.27 -27.61
C GLU A 313 -14.00 -18.69 -26.33
N LEU A 314 -12.69 -18.86 -26.17
CA LEU A 314 -11.95 -18.33 -25.03
C LEU A 314 -11.85 -16.81 -25.12
N GLU A 315 -11.54 -16.28 -26.31
CA GLU A 315 -11.51 -14.83 -26.57
C GLU A 315 -12.87 -14.18 -26.34
N GLU A 316 -13.97 -14.79 -26.78
CA GLU A 316 -15.32 -14.28 -26.52
C GLU A 316 -15.64 -14.23 -25.02
N LYS A 317 -15.27 -15.28 -24.27
CA LYS A 317 -15.45 -15.32 -22.81
C LYS A 317 -14.63 -14.24 -22.12
N GLU A 318 -13.38 -14.03 -22.55
CA GLU A 318 -12.55 -12.95 -22.04
C GLU A 318 -13.11 -11.57 -22.36
N ALA A 319 -13.59 -11.35 -23.58
CA ALA A 319 -14.20 -10.08 -23.99
C ALA A 319 -15.45 -9.77 -23.15
N MET A 320 -16.31 -10.76 -22.91
CA MET A 320 -17.46 -10.61 -22.01
C MET A 320 -17.04 -10.29 -20.57
N ALA A 321 -15.99 -10.95 -20.05
CA ALA A 321 -15.47 -10.68 -18.72
C ALA A 321 -14.92 -9.24 -18.59
N ARG A 322 -14.22 -8.74 -19.62
CA ARG A 322 -13.72 -7.36 -19.67
C ARG A 322 -14.87 -6.35 -19.64
N LEU A 323 -15.90 -6.56 -20.46
CA LEU A 323 -17.11 -5.73 -20.46
C LEU A 323 -17.84 -5.73 -19.12
N ALA A 324 -18.01 -6.91 -18.50
CA ALA A 324 -18.64 -7.03 -17.19
C ALA A 324 -17.84 -6.27 -16.11
N TYR A 325 -16.51 -6.34 -16.17
CA TYR A 325 -15.64 -5.59 -15.28
C TYR A 325 -15.76 -4.07 -15.45
N GLU A 326 -15.80 -3.57 -16.69
CA GLU A 326 -15.97 -2.14 -16.96
C GLU A 326 -17.28 -1.59 -16.40
N VAL A 327 -18.38 -2.33 -16.55
CA VAL A 327 -19.69 -1.97 -15.99
C VAL A 327 -19.63 -1.87 -14.46
N GLU A 328 -18.97 -2.82 -13.79
CA GLU A 328 -18.86 -2.81 -12.34
C GLU A 328 -17.94 -1.69 -11.83
N VAL A 329 -16.84 -1.42 -12.53
CA VAL A 329 -15.97 -0.27 -12.23
C VAL A 329 -16.75 1.04 -12.30
N GLU A 330 -17.58 1.23 -13.33
CA GLU A 330 -18.37 2.45 -13.49
C GLU A 330 -19.46 2.57 -12.40
N ARG A 331 -20.05 1.44 -11.99
CA ARG A 331 -20.96 1.39 -10.84
C ARG A 331 -20.27 1.80 -9.54
N ILE A 332 -19.07 1.30 -9.28
CA ILE A 332 -18.28 1.65 -8.09
C ILE A 332 -17.92 3.15 -8.10
N LYS A 333 -17.55 3.72 -9.25
CA LYS A 333 -17.28 5.17 -9.36
C LYS A 333 -18.49 6.02 -8.97
N LYS A 334 -19.69 5.65 -9.45
CA LYS A 334 -20.94 6.36 -9.09
C LYS A 334 -21.22 6.30 -7.60
N LEU A 335 -21.11 5.11 -6.98
CA LEU A 335 -21.27 4.94 -5.53
C LEU A 335 -20.24 5.76 -4.74
N ALA A 336 -18.98 5.82 -5.20
CA ALA A 336 -17.94 6.61 -4.56
C ALA A 336 -18.19 8.12 -4.69
N GLU A 337 -18.80 8.59 -5.79
CA GLU A 337 -19.22 9.98 -5.92
C GLU A 337 -20.40 10.33 -5.00
N GLU A 338 -21.41 9.47 -4.92
CA GLU A 338 -22.54 9.64 -3.99
C GLU A 338 -22.08 9.65 -2.52
N ALA A 339 -21.17 8.75 -2.15
CA ALA A 339 -20.59 8.73 -0.80
C ALA A 339 -19.84 10.04 -0.48
N ARG A 340 -19.07 10.58 -1.45
CA ARG A 340 -18.40 11.88 -1.30
C ARG A 340 -19.40 13.03 -1.14
N ARG A 341 -20.52 13.01 -1.87
CA ARG A 341 -21.58 14.02 -1.74
C ARG A 341 -22.23 13.97 -0.36
N LEU A 342 -22.54 12.78 0.15
CA LEU A 342 -23.11 12.60 1.49
C LEU A 342 -22.16 13.06 2.60
N ASP A 343 -20.87 12.71 2.50
CA ASP A 343 -19.85 13.18 3.46
C ASP A 343 -19.71 14.71 3.46
N ALA A 344 -19.77 15.34 2.28
CA ALA A 344 -19.75 16.80 2.17
C ALA A 344 -20.98 17.47 2.84
N LEU A 345 -22.17 16.89 2.67
CA LEU A 345 -23.38 17.37 3.33
C LEU A 345 -23.30 17.24 4.86
N MET A 346 -22.87 16.08 5.36
CA MET A 346 -22.67 15.85 6.79
C MET A 346 -21.66 16.84 7.40
N LYS A 347 -20.56 17.10 6.70
CA LYS A 347 -19.56 18.10 7.14
C LYS A 347 -20.12 19.53 7.14
N ALA A 348 -20.94 19.87 6.15
CA ALA A 348 -21.59 21.19 6.09
C ALA A 348 -22.56 21.39 7.26
N GLU A 349 -23.37 20.39 7.58
CA GLU A 349 -24.30 20.41 8.72
C GLU A 349 -23.53 20.56 10.04
N GLN A 350 -22.50 19.74 10.27
CA GLN A 350 -21.64 19.85 11.46
C GLN A 350 -20.96 21.22 11.58
N ALA A 351 -20.53 21.80 10.45
CA ALA A 351 -19.95 23.14 10.45
C ALA A 351 -21.00 24.20 10.82
N GLU A 352 -22.25 24.07 10.36
CA GLU A 352 -23.33 24.98 10.72
C GLU A 352 -23.68 24.88 12.21
N GLU A 353 -23.80 23.68 12.75
CA GLU A 353 -24.03 23.46 14.19
C GLU A 353 -22.91 24.05 15.03
N LYS A 354 -21.65 23.83 14.63
CA LYS A 354 -20.50 24.41 15.32
C LYS A 354 -20.54 25.93 15.29
N ARG A 355 -20.88 26.55 14.15
CA ARG A 355 -21.03 28.02 14.04
C ARG A 355 -22.15 28.54 14.94
N LYS A 356 -23.29 27.85 15.01
CA LYS A 356 -24.40 28.21 15.91
C LYS A 356 -23.95 28.14 17.37
N HIS A 357 -23.24 27.08 17.75
CA HIS A 357 -22.73 26.91 19.11
C HIS A 357 -21.70 27.97 19.50
N GLU A 358 -20.76 28.28 18.61
CA GLU A 358 -19.76 29.33 18.82
C GLU A 358 -20.41 30.71 18.96
N ALA A 359 -21.41 31.02 18.12
CA ALA A 359 -22.16 32.28 18.22
C ALA A 359 -22.94 32.39 19.54
N GLU A 360 -23.53 31.29 20.03
CA GLU A 360 -24.23 31.27 21.33
C GLU A 360 -23.26 31.50 22.50
N LEU A 361 -22.08 30.85 22.45
CA LEU A 361 -21.04 31.03 23.45
C LEU A 361 -20.56 32.49 23.49
N GLU A 362 -20.37 33.10 22.31
CA GLU A 362 -19.96 34.49 22.22
C GLU A 362 -21.05 35.44 22.74
N ARG A 363 -22.33 35.18 22.45
CA ARG A 363 -23.45 35.95 23.00
C ARG A 363 -23.44 35.92 24.53
N LYS A 364 -23.33 34.73 25.13
CA LYS A 364 -23.23 34.56 26.59
C LYS A 364 -22.02 35.31 27.18
N ARG A 365 -20.88 35.33 26.46
CA ARG A 365 -19.69 36.09 26.89
C ARG A 365 -19.97 37.59 26.92
N ARG A 366 -20.60 38.13 25.87
CA ARG A 366 -20.97 39.56 25.77
C ARG A 366 -21.95 39.97 26.87
N GLU A 367 -22.99 39.17 27.11
CA GLU A 367 -23.96 39.40 28.20
C GLU A 367 -23.26 39.45 29.57
N LYS A 368 -22.32 38.53 29.83
CA LYS A 368 -21.57 38.51 31.09
C LYS A 368 -20.64 39.72 31.24
N GLU A 369 -20.03 40.19 30.16
CA GLU A 369 -19.21 41.41 30.16
C GLU A 369 -20.05 42.66 30.40
N GLU A 370 -21.23 42.75 29.77
CA GLU A 370 -22.17 43.84 29.97
C GLU A 370 -22.70 43.88 31.41
N GLN A 371 -23.09 42.74 31.97
CA GLN A 371 -23.46 42.63 33.39
C GLN A 371 -22.35 43.10 34.32
N LYS A 372 -21.09 42.73 34.05
CA LYS A 372 -19.94 43.22 34.83
C LYS A 372 -19.77 44.74 34.69
N ARG A 373 -19.96 45.31 33.50
CA ARG A 373 -19.90 46.77 33.29
C ARG A 373 -20.99 47.49 34.07
N LEU A 374 -22.24 47.01 33.97
CA LEU A 374 -23.37 47.57 34.71
C LEU A 374 -23.17 47.47 36.22
N ALA A 375 -22.74 46.31 36.73
CA ALA A 375 -22.43 46.13 38.15
C ALA A 375 -21.31 47.07 38.64
N LYS A 376 -20.31 47.34 37.80
CA LYS A 376 -19.24 48.32 38.10
C LYS A 376 -19.80 49.75 38.19
N ILE A 377 -20.65 50.15 37.25
CA ILE A 377 -21.30 51.48 37.26
C ILE A 377 -22.18 51.63 38.50
N GLN A 378 -23.04 50.65 38.80
CA GLN A 378 -23.87 50.65 40.00
C GLN A 378 -23.04 50.74 41.28
N ARG A 379 -21.95 49.96 41.38
CA ARG A 379 -21.04 50.02 42.51
C ARG A 379 -20.39 51.40 42.67
N GLN A 380 -19.99 52.04 41.57
CA GLN A 380 -19.46 53.40 41.60
C GLN A 380 -20.50 54.41 42.09
N GLN A 381 -21.74 54.32 41.58
CA GLN A 381 -22.83 55.19 42.02
C GLN A 381 -23.15 55.01 43.52
N ALA A 382 -23.21 53.76 44.00
CA ALA A 382 -23.43 53.46 45.41
C ALA A 382 -22.32 54.04 46.31
N ILE A 383 -21.06 53.96 45.87
CA ILE A 383 -19.94 54.59 46.59
C ILE A 383 -20.08 56.12 46.61
N GLN A 384 -20.43 56.76 45.49
CA GLN A 384 -20.65 58.22 45.40
C GLN A 384 -21.80 58.69 46.30
N GLU A 385 -22.92 57.98 46.29
CA GLU A 385 -24.07 58.27 47.15
C GLU A 385 -23.70 58.13 48.63
N ARG A 386 -22.96 57.07 48.98
CA ARG A 386 -22.53 56.86 50.36
C ARG A 386 -21.53 57.91 50.84
N LEU A 387 -20.58 58.31 49.99
CA LEU A 387 -19.66 59.40 50.29
C LEU A 387 -20.41 60.72 50.55
N ARG A 388 -21.46 61.01 49.76
CA ARG A 388 -22.36 62.15 49.99
C ARG A 388 -23.11 62.07 51.33
N GLN A 389 -23.46 60.87 51.80
CA GLN A 389 -24.09 60.69 53.11
C GLN A 389 -23.11 60.88 54.29
N ILE A 390 -21.86 60.43 54.15
CA ILE A 390 -20.84 60.53 55.22
C ILE A 390 -20.34 61.98 55.36
N SER A 391 -20.07 62.65 54.24
CA SER A 391 -19.60 64.03 54.21
C SER A 391 -20.26 64.76 53.03
N PRO A 392 -21.40 65.43 53.23
CA PRO A 392 -22.05 66.16 52.15
C PRO A 392 -21.23 67.39 51.77
N CYS A 393 -20.81 67.48 50.51
CA CYS A 393 -20.20 68.70 49.98
C CYS A 393 -21.31 69.73 49.69
N PRO A 394 -21.31 70.93 50.31
CA PRO A 394 -22.37 71.92 50.12
C PRO A 394 -22.51 72.42 48.66
N ALA A 395 -21.42 72.35 47.89
CA ALA A 395 -21.38 72.77 46.49
C ALA A 395 -21.72 71.65 45.49
N GLY A 396 -21.99 70.43 45.96
CA GLY A 396 -22.46 69.32 45.11
C GLY A 396 -21.39 68.66 44.21
N PHE A 397 -20.10 68.89 44.44
CA PHE A 397 -19.03 68.27 43.64
C PHE A 397 -18.93 66.75 43.81
N ASP A 398 -18.56 66.06 42.73
CA ASP A 398 -18.29 64.62 42.71
C ASP A 398 -17.04 64.25 43.52
N TRP A 399 -16.98 63.00 44.00
CA TRP A 399 -15.86 62.49 44.78
C TRP A 399 -14.89 61.69 43.89
N TYR A 400 -13.59 61.92 44.05
CA TYR A 400 -12.56 61.24 43.28
C TYR A 400 -11.62 60.47 44.19
N ARG A 401 -11.11 59.34 43.73
CA ARG A 401 -10.15 58.53 44.50
C ARG A 401 -8.83 59.27 44.58
N HIS A 402 -8.31 59.45 45.79
CA HIS A 402 -7.05 60.15 46.05
C HIS A 402 -6.26 59.44 47.17
N GLY A 403 -5.29 58.61 46.78
CA GLY A 403 -4.52 57.80 47.72
C GLY A 403 -5.39 56.78 48.46
N GLN A 404 -5.29 56.75 49.80
CA GLN A 404 -6.04 55.85 50.70
C GLN A 404 -7.42 56.39 51.10
N GLY A 405 -8.03 57.20 50.23
CA GLY A 405 -9.34 57.79 50.49
C GLY A 405 -9.91 58.50 49.27
N TRP A 406 -10.93 59.32 49.52
CA TRP A 406 -11.71 60.02 48.52
C TRP A 406 -11.70 61.51 48.82
N ARG A 407 -11.45 62.33 47.80
CA ARG A 407 -11.46 63.79 47.89
C ARG A 407 -12.57 64.34 46.99
N CYS A 408 -13.32 65.31 47.50
CA CYS A 408 -14.29 66.07 46.72
C CYS A 408 -13.60 66.84 45.59
N GLY A 409 -14.26 67.02 44.43
CA GLY A 409 -13.73 67.78 43.28
C GLY A 409 -13.34 69.22 43.59
N GLY A 410 -13.97 69.86 44.58
CA GLY A 410 -13.57 71.17 45.10
C GLY A 410 -12.35 71.17 46.01
N GLY A 411 -11.77 70.00 46.29
CA GLY A 411 -10.52 69.83 47.03
C GLY A 411 -10.59 69.96 48.55
N THR A 412 -11.69 70.48 49.09
CA THR A 412 -11.83 70.87 50.52
C THR A 412 -12.21 69.73 51.47
N HIS A 413 -12.86 68.68 50.98
CA HIS A 413 -13.35 67.56 51.82
C HIS A 413 -12.63 66.26 51.48
N PHE A 414 -12.30 65.46 52.50
CA PHE A 414 -11.60 64.18 52.37
C PHE A 414 -12.19 63.11 53.29
N VAL A 415 -12.43 61.91 52.76
CA VAL A 415 -12.96 60.74 53.49
C VAL A 415 -11.97 59.59 53.32
N THR A 416 -11.51 58.99 54.42
CA THR A 416 -10.59 57.84 54.36
C THR A 416 -11.31 56.54 53.98
N ASP A 417 -10.58 55.60 53.37
CA ASP A 417 -11.14 54.27 53.05
C ASP A 417 -11.62 53.53 54.32
N SER A 418 -10.98 53.76 55.47
CA SER A 418 -11.43 53.19 56.76
C SER A 418 -12.76 53.79 57.22
N GLN A 419 -12.98 55.10 57.06
CA GLN A 419 -14.27 55.73 57.39
C GLN A 419 -15.39 55.29 56.44
N LEU A 420 -15.08 55.12 55.16
CA LEU A 420 -16.01 54.56 54.19
C LEU A 420 -16.38 53.12 54.58
N ASN A 421 -15.39 52.28 54.87
CA ASN A 421 -15.56 50.85 55.15
C ASN A 421 -16.07 50.51 56.57
N LYS A 422 -15.90 51.38 57.58
CA LYS A 422 -16.43 51.17 58.94
C LYS A 422 -17.95 51.01 58.98
N ASN A 423 -18.63 51.52 57.95
CA ASN A 423 -20.07 51.38 57.76
C ASN A 423 -20.43 50.46 56.57
N PHE A 424 -19.46 49.71 56.01
CA PHE A 424 -19.69 48.57 55.11
C PHE A 424 -19.71 47.30 55.97
N THR A 425 -20.89 46.86 56.41
CA THR A 425 -21.10 45.41 56.57
C THR A 425 -21.41 44.87 55.18
N PHE A 426 -20.49 44.07 54.63
CA PHE A 426 -20.63 43.41 53.34
C PHE A 426 -21.85 42.48 53.29
#